data_AF-A0A455U6S5-F1
#
_entry.id   AF-A0A455U6S5-F1
#
_cell.length_a   1.000
_cell.length_b   1.000
_cell.length_c   1.000
_cell.angle_alpha   90.00
_cell.angle_beta   90.00
_cell.angle_gamma   90.00
#
_symmetry.space_group_name_H-M   'P 1'
#
loop_
_entity.id
_entity.type
_entity.pdbx_description
1 polymer ?
#
loop_
_entity_poly.entity_id
_entity_poly.type
_entity_poly.pdbx_seq_one_letter_code
_entity_poly.pdbx_strand_id
1 'polypeptide(L)'
;MQEHGAVKRIGIIGAMAQEVSTLVEQLDTPQRYEHAGFVFHTGTRYGLEVIVLQSGIGKVNAAVGTAILLERHQPDAIINTGSAGGFATDLTIGDVIISDEVRHHDVDAVVFGYELGQVPGMPAAYLADPALRDIARKAIATLGKSRCAKG
;
A
#
# COMPACT_ATOMS: atom_id res chain seq x y z
N MET A 1 -17.26 16.05 10.24
CA MET A 1 -17.26 15.23 9.02
C MET A 1 -16.46 16.02 7.99
N GLN A 2 -15.20 15.66 7.76
CA GLN A 2 -14.36 16.36 6.78
C GLN A 2 -14.71 15.84 5.39
N GLU A 3 -15.11 16.74 4.49
CA GLU A 3 -15.26 16.45 3.07
C GLU A 3 -13.90 16.03 2.53
N HIS A 4 -13.77 14.78 2.10
CA HIS A 4 -12.59 14.33 1.37
C HIS A 4 -12.66 14.99 -0.01
N GLY A 5 -11.71 15.88 -0.30
CA GLY A 5 -11.55 16.44 -1.65
C GLY A 5 -11.46 15.33 -2.68
N ALA A 6 -11.86 15.62 -3.93
CA ALA A 6 -11.79 14.64 -5.00
C ALA A 6 -10.35 14.15 -5.15
N VAL A 7 -10.13 12.84 -4.93
CA VAL A 7 -8.84 12.17 -5.10
C VAL A 7 -8.39 12.34 -6.54
N LYS A 8 -7.24 12.98 -6.75
CA LYS A 8 -6.67 13.27 -8.08
C LYS A 8 -5.30 12.63 -8.27
N ARG A 9 -4.57 12.39 -7.17
CA ARG A 9 -3.22 11.84 -7.19
C ARG A 9 -3.10 10.64 -6.27
N ILE A 10 -2.67 9.50 -6.82
CA ILE A 10 -2.49 8.24 -6.10
C ILE A 10 -1.02 7.87 -6.03
N GLY A 11 -0.53 7.61 -4.83
CA GLY A 11 0.72 6.90 -4.61
C GLY A 11 0.47 5.39 -4.56
N ILE A 12 1.23 4.61 -5.32
CA ILE A 12 1.22 3.14 -5.24
C ILE A 12 2.62 2.68 -4.83
N ILE A 13 2.71 1.80 -3.84
CA ILE A 13 3.97 1.30 -3.31
C ILE A 13 4.04 -0.20 -3.53
N GLY A 14 5.11 -0.68 -4.15
CA GLY A 14 5.46 -2.11 -4.21
C GLY A 14 6.93 -2.32 -3.88
N ALA A 15 7.28 -3.45 -3.29
CA ALA A 15 8.64 -3.68 -2.80
C ALA A 15 9.58 -4.06 -3.95
N MET A 16 9.13 -4.94 -4.85
CA MET A 16 9.94 -5.50 -5.93
C MET A 16 9.46 -5.06 -7.31
N ALA A 17 10.37 -5.05 -8.29
CA ALA A 17 10.05 -4.68 -9.67
C ALA A 17 8.88 -5.51 -10.25
N GLN A 18 8.82 -6.81 -9.94
CA GLN A 18 7.77 -7.72 -10.37
C GLN A 18 6.38 -7.37 -9.80
N GLU A 19 6.32 -6.67 -8.68
CA GLU A 19 5.05 -6.26 -8.06
C GLU A 19 4.50 -4.97 -8.68
N VAL A 20 5.34 -4.21 -9.40
CA VAL A 20 4.97 -2.91 -9.97
C VAL A 20 4.98 -2.88 -11.49
N SER A 21 5.68 -3.80 -12.17
CA SER A 21 5.87 -3.78 -13.63
C SER A 21 4.55 -3.74 -14.40
N THR A 22 3.61 -4.63 -14.07
CA THR A 22 2.29 -4.67 -14.72
C THR A 22 1.48 -3.40 -14.52
N LEU A 23 1.65 -2.69 -13.40
CA LEU A 23 0.98 -1.41 -13.16
C LEU A 23 1.61 -0.29 -13.98
N VAL A 24 2.94 -0.26 -14.04
CA VAL A 24 3.70 0.73 -14.82
C VAL A 24 3.39 0.62 -16.31
N GLU A 25 3.27 -0.60 -16.83
CA GLU A 25 2.90 -0.87 -18.24
C GLU A 25 1.51 -0.35 -18.61
N GLN A 26 0.62 -0.17 -17.64
CA GLN A 26 -0.74 0.33 -17.86
C GLN A 26 -0.85 1.85 -17.75
N LEU A 27 0.22 2.55 -17.32
CA LEU A 27 0.22 4.00 -17.21
C LEU A 27 0.21 4.63 -18.60
N ASP A 28 -0.56 5.70 -18.73
CA ASP A 28 -0.49 6.64 -19.82
C ASP A 28 0.69 7.59 -19.57
N THR A 29 1.52 7.81 -20.59
CA THR A 29 2.72 8.68 -20.54
C THR A 29 3.70 8.35 -19.39
N PRO A 30 4.13 7.09 -19.22
CA PRO A 30 4.99 6.70 -18.12
C PRO A 30 6.35 7.40 -18.19
N GLN A 31 6.82 7.93 -17.07
CA GLN A 31 8.16 8.46 -16.87
C GLN A 31 8.82 7.72 -15.73
N ARG A 32 10.06 7.27 -15.92
CA ARG A 32 10.87 6.62 -14.88
C ARG A 32 11.95 7.59 -14.43
N TYR A 33 12.12 7.74 -13.13
CA TYR A 33 13.30 8.39 -12.56
C TYR A 33 13.71 7.75 -11.24
N GLU A 34 14.92 8.08 -10.81
CA GLU A 34 15.47 7.60 -9.55
C GLU A 34 15.72 8.78 -8.62
N HIS A 35 15.42 8.59 -7.34
CA HIS A 35 15.70 9.60 -6.32
C HIS A 35 16.03 8.93 -4.99
N ALA A 36 17.14 9.34 -4.37
CA ALA A 36 17.61 8.83 -3.08
C ALA A 36 17.69 7.28 -3.00
N GLY A 37 18.03 6.63 -4.11
CA GLY A 37 18.11 5.16 -4.20
C GLY A 37 16.78 4.44 -4.45
N PHE A 38 15.67 5.17 -4.62
CA PHE A 38 14.37 4.61 -4.96
C PHE A 38 14.01 4.87 -6.42
N VAL A 39 13.30 3.91 -7.03
CA VAL A 39 12.78 4.06 -8.39
C VAL A 39 11.33 4.52 -8.32
N PHE A 40 11.03 5.57 -9.07
CA PHE A 40 9.69 6.10 -9.23
C PHE A 40 9.27 5.99 -10.69
N HIS A 41 8.00 5.64 -10.88
CA HIS A 41 7.32 5.74 -12.16
C HIS A 41 6.14 6.69 -12.00
N THR A 42 6.07 7.73 -12.82
CA THR A 42 4.93 8.64 -12.85
C THR A 42 4.18 8.50 -14.15
N GLY A 43 2.90 8.79 -14.14
CA GLY A 43 2.06 8.80 -15.32
C GLY A 43 0.64 9.17 -14.96
N THR A 44 -0.27 8.93 -15.90
CA THR A 44 -1.69 9.08 -15.66
C THR A 44 -2.42 7.78 -15.94
N ARG A 45 -3.58 7.58 -15.34
CA ARG A 45 -4.47 6.47 -15.67
C ARG A 45 -5.89 6.83 -15.29
N TYR A 46 -6.84 6.67 -16.21
CA TYR A 46 -8.24 7.04 -16.00
C TYR A 46 -8.43 8.50 -15.51
N GLY A 47 -7.55 9.41 -15.96
CA GLY A 47 -7.58 10.82 -15.56
C GLY A 47 -7.00 11.11 -14.16
N LEU A 48 -6.45 10.11 -13.47
CA LEU A 48 -5.73 10.26 -12.20
C LEU A 48 -4.24 10.37 -12.46
N GLU A 49 -3.55 11.20 -11.68
CA GLU A 49 -2.09 11.16 -11.59
C GLU A 49 -1.68 9.97 -10.72
N VAL A 50 -0.77 9.14 -11.22
CA VAL A 50 -0.31 7.94 -10.52
C VAL A 50 1.20 7.98 -10.37
N ILE A 51 1.66 7.75 -9.14
CA ILE A 51 3.08 7.65 -8.81
C ILE A 51 3.32 6.27 -8.20
N VAL A 52 4.05 5.42 -8.92
CA VAL A 52 4.42 4.09 -8.48
C VAL A 52 5.84 4.12 -7.92
N LEU A 53 5.99 3.79 -6.64
CA LEU A 53 7.26 3.65 -5.94
C LEU A 53 7.64 2.18 -5.88
N GLN A 54 8.83 1.84 -6.38
CA GLN A 54 9.52 0.59 -6.04
C GLN A 54 10.36 0.83 -4.78
N SER A 55 9.83 0.46 -3.61
CA SER A 55 10.45 0.80 -2.33
C SER A 55 11.68 -0.03 -1.99
N GLY A 56 11.78 -1.26 -2.51
CA GLY A 56 12.68 -2.27 -1.96
C GLY A 56 12.07 -2.99 -0.76
N ILE A 57 12.65 -4.15 -0.42
CA ILE A 57 12.16 -5.05 0.62
C ILE A 57 12.52 -4.51 2.02
N GLY A 58 11.56 -4.57 2.95
CA GLY A 58 11.79 -4.35 4.38
C GLY A 58 11.26 -3.01 4.92
N LYS A 59 11.06 -2.97 6.25
CA LYS A 59 10.41 -1.86 6.95
C LYS A 59 11.08 -0.50 6.71
N VAL A 60 12.41 -0.43 6.76
CA VAL A 60 13.15 0.83 6.59
C VAL A 60 13.01 1.36 5.17
N ASN A 61 13.17 0.49 4.17
CA ASN A 61 13.04 0.83 2.76
C ASN A 61 11.64 1.36 2.43
N ALA A 62 10.59 0.64 2.86
CA ALA A 62 9.21 1.07 2.71
C ALA A 62 8.95 2.42 3.41
N ALA A 63 9.43 2.60 4.64
CA ALA A 63 9.21 3.84 5.40
C ALA A 63 9.88 5.05 4.76
N VAL A 64 11.17 4.95 4.38
CA VAL A 64 11.92 6.05 3.75
C VAL A 64 11.33 6.37 2.38
N GLY A 65 11.05 5.35 1.56
CA GLY A 65 10.44 5.55 0.25
C GLY A 65 9.06 6.22 0.36
N THR A 66 8.22 5.80 1.31
CA THR A 66 6.90 6.41 1.56
C THR A 66 7.03 7.88 1.99
N ALA A 67 7.98 8.20 2.87
CA ALA A 67 8.21 9.58 3.30
C ALA A 67 8.61 10.49 2.14
N ILE A 68 9.50 10.01 1.26
CA ILE A 68 9.92 10.74 0.04
C ILE A 68 8.76 10.88 -0.94
N LEU A 69 7.96 9.83 -1.13
CA LEU A 69 6.77 9.86 -1.98
C LEU A 69 5.79 10.95 -1.50
N LEU A 70 5.52 11.00 -0.19
CA LEU A 70 4.65 12.00 0.43
C LEU A 70 5.20 13.41 0.27
N GLU A 71 6.49 13.62 0.54
CA GLU A 71 7.14 14.94 0.47
C GLU A 71 7.13 15.52 -0.94
N ARG A 72 7.48 14.70 -1.94
CA ARG A 72 7.66 15.16 -3.32
C ARG A 72 6.38 15.20 -4.13
N HIS A 73 5.51 14.23 -3.92
CA HIS A 73 4.33 14.05 -4.77
C HIS A 73 3.04 14.42 -4.07
N GLN A 74 3.01 14.47 -2.73
CA GLN A 74 1.81 14.85 -1.98
C GLN A 74 0.56 14.13 -2.52
N PRO A 75 0.57 12.79 -2.62
CA PRO A 75 -0.60 12.06 -3.11
C PRO A 75 -1.76 12.21 -2.13
N ASP A 76 -2.98 12.18 -2.64
CA ASP A 76 -4.20 12.22 -1.83
C ASP A 76 -4.46 10.88 -1.12
N ALA A 77 -3.92 9.78 -1.67
CA ALA A 77 -4.05 8.44 -1.13
C ALA A 77 -2.81 7.58 -1.45
N ILE A 78 -2.55 6.61 -0.58
CA ILE A 78 -1.49 5.60 -0.77
C ILE A 78 -2.10 4.20 -0.80
N ILE A 79 -1.70 3.40 -1.78
CA ILE A 79 -2.02 1.99 -1.91
C ILE A 79 -0.73 1.19 -1.86
N ASN A 80 -0.56 0.36 -0.83
CA ASN A 80 0.51 -0.63 -0.82
C ASN A 80 0.03 -1.92 -1.49
N THR A 81 0.79 -2.41 -2.47
CA THR A 81 0.49 -3.62 -3.23
C THR A 81 1.68 -4.57 -3.20
N GLY A 82 1.41 -5.87 -3.29
CA GLY A 82 2.45 -6.89 -3.33
C GLY A 82 1.91 -8.27 -3.04
N SER A 83 2.84 -9.20 -2.89
CA SER A 83 2.55 -10.57 -2.48
C SER A 83 2.65 -10.73 -0.95
N ALA A 84 1.89 -11.68 -0.39
CA ALA A 84 1.92 -11.99 1.04
C ALA A 84 1.74 -13.49 1.30
N GLY A 85 2.25 -13.97 2.44
CA GLY A 85 1.99 -15.32 2.93
C GLY A 85 0.63 -15.38 3.64
N GLY A 86 -0.24 -16.31 3.21
CA GLY A 86 -1.55 -16.52 3.85
C GLY A 86 -1.42 -17.27 5.18
N PHE A 87 -1.98 -16.69 6.26
CA PHE A 87 -2.05 -17.32 7.59
C PHE A 87 -3.41 -17.97 7.87
N ALA A 88 -4.50 -17.39 7.34
CA ALA A 88 -5.83 -17.94 7.50
C ALA A 88 -5.95 -19.27 6.74
N THR A 89 -6.58 -20.27 7.39
CA THR A 89 -6.60 -21.66 6.94
C THR A 89 -7.45 -21.90 5.69
N ASP A 90 -8.29 -20.94 5.33
CA ASP A 90 -9.18 -20.96 4.17
C ASP A 90 -8.62 -20.17 2.97
N LEU A 91 -7.42 -19.60 3.10
CA LEU A 91 -6.75 -18.88 2.01
C LEU A 91 -6.05 -19.84 1.04
N THR A 92 -6.17 -19.52 -0.25
CA THR A 92 -5.53 -20.22 -1.36
C THR A 92 -4.63 -19.28 -2.16
N ILE A 93 -3.68 -19.85 -2.91
CA ILE A 93 -2.80 -19.05 -3.78
C ILE A 93 -3.65 -18.28 -4.79
N GLY A 94 -3.46 -16.95 -4.83
CA GLY A 94 -4.19 -16.04 -5.71
C GLY A 94 -5.37 -15.33 -5.05
N ASP A 95 -5.70 -15.65 -3.80
CA ASP A 95 -6.67 -14.87 -3.02
C ASP A 95 -6.09 -13.49 -2.69
N VAL A 96 -6.97 -12.48 -2.67
CA VAL A 96 -6.60 -11.08 -2.41
C VAL A 96 -7.04 -10.69 -1.01
N ILE A 97 -6.10 -10.18 -0.22
CA ILE A 97 -6.36 -9.65 1.11
C ILE A 97 -6.42 -8.14 1.05
N ILE A 98 -7.47 -7.56 1.63
CA ILE A 98 -7.55 -6.12 1.86
C ILE A 98 -7.40 -5.91 3.36
N SER A 99 -6.42 -5.08 3.75
CA SER A 99 -6.21 -4.77 5.15
C SER A 99 -7.37 -3.96 5.74
N ASP A 100 -7.82 -4.35 6.92
CA ASP A 100 -8.65 -3.55 7.81
C ASP A 100 -7.77 -2.74 8.77
N GLU A 101 -6.68 -3.36 9.25
CA GLU A 101 -5.61 -2.73 10.01
C GLU A 101 -4.26 -3.37 9.70
N VAL A 102 -3.16 -2.70 10.05
CA VAL A 102 -1.79 -3.26 9.94
C VAL A 102 -1.08 -3.12 11.28
N ARG A 103 -0.33 -4.16 11.67
CA ARG A 103 0.47 -4.22 12.91
C ARG A 103 1.89 -4.68 12.61
N HIS A 104 2.83 -4.36 13.48
CA HIS A 104 4.14 -5.02 13.45
C HIS A 104 4.04 -6.33 14.23
N HIS A 105 4.38 -7.46 13.62
CA HIS A 105 4.34 -8.73 14.35
C HIS A 105 5.63 -8.99 15.16
N ASP A 106 6.69 -8.21 14.91
CA ASP A 106 8.05 -8.42 15.41
C ASP A 106 8.52 -7.34 16.39
N VAL A 107 7.62 -6.46 16.82
CA VAL A 107 7.90 -5.44 17.84
C VAL A 107 7.45 -5.96 19.19
N ASP A 108 8.36 -6.01 20.16
CA ASP A 108 8.05 -6.44 21.53
C ASP A 108 8.56 -5.41 22.54
N ALA A 109 7.61 -4.67 23.11
CA ALA A 109 7.83 -3.75 24.21
C ALA A 109 6.87 -4.07 25.38
N VAL A 110 6.41 -5.32 25.50
CA VAL A 110 5.42 -5.74 26.50
C VAL A 110 5.93 -5.53 27.91
N VAL A 111 7.25 -5.66 28.14
CA VAL A 111 7.88 -5.38 29.44
C VAL A 111 7.66 -3.92 29.92
N PHE A 112 7.41 -3.00 28.99
CA PHE A 112 7.11 -1.60 29.29
C PHE A 112 5.60 -1.31 29.30
N GLY A 113 4.74 -2.33 29.22
CA GLY A 113 3.28 -2.21 29.29
C GLY A 113 2.57 -1.96 27.96
N TYR A 114 3.25 -2.11 26.82
CA TYR A 114 2.65 -1.98 25.49
C TYR A 114 2.03 -3.30 25.00
N GLU A 115 1.13 -3.22 24.02
CA GLU A 115 0.64 -4.42 23.31
C GLU A 115 1.77 -5.07 22.49
N LEU A 116 1.71 -6.39 22.31
CA LEU A 116 2.60 -7.06 21.35
C LEU A 116 2.40 -6.44 19.95
N GLY A 117 3.49 -6.02 19.32
CA GLY A 117 3.49 -5.36 18.03
C GLY A 117 3.40 -3.84 18.05
N GLN A 118 3.20 -3.25 19.23
CA GLN A 118 3.12 -1.79 19.38
C GLN A 118 4.50 -1.17 19.56
N VAL A 119 4.86 -0.25 18.67
CA VAL A 119 6.05 0.60 18.85
C VAL A 119 5.75 1.62 19.97
N PRO A 120 6.64 1.80 20.97
CA PRO A 120 6.42 2.78 22.02
C PRO A 120 6.09 4.18 21.48
N GLY A 121 5.01 4.77 22.00
CA GLY A 121 4.50 6.08 21.55
C GLY A 121 3.70 6.08 20.24
N MET A 122 3.50 4.92 19.62
CA MET A 122 2.68 4.75 18.41
C MET A 122 1.39 3.96 18.72
N PRO A 123 0.36 4.03 17.87
CA PRO A 123 -0.80 3.15 18.02
C PRO A 123 -0.40 1.67 17.85
N ALA A 124 -1.14 0.77 18.50
CA ALA A 124 -0.90 -0.67 18.38
C ALA A 124 -1.26 -1.21 16.98
N ALA A 125 -2.16 -0.52 16.28
CA ALA A 125 -2.59 -0.81 14.92
C ALA A 125 -2.73 0.48 14.10
N TYR A 126 -2.42 0.39 12.82
CA TYR A 126 -2.67 1.44 11.84
C TYR A 126 -3.91 1.05 11.02
N LEU A 127 -5.01 1.79 11.20
CA LEU A 127 -6.26 1.50 10.51
C LEU A 127 -6.19 1.91 9.04
N ALA A 128 -6.66 1.04 8.15
CA ALA A 128 -6.78 1.36 6.74
C ALA A 128 -8.02 2.23 6.49
N ASP A 129 -7.89 3.15 5.53
CA ASP A 129 -8.96 4.10 5.18
C ASP A 129 -10.24 3.35 4.73
N PRO A 130 -11.40 3.62 5.35
CA PRO A 130 -12.64 2.92 5.02
C PRO A 130 -13.10 3.12 3.56
N ALA A 131 -12.90 4.31 2.99
CA ALA A 131 -13.32 4.59 1.62
C ALA A 131 -12.43 3.83 0.61
N LEU A 132 -11.12 3.80 0.83
CA LEU A 132 -10.19 3.01 0.00
C LEU A 132 -10.46 1.52 0.10
N ARG A 133 -10.77 1.01 1.30
CA ARG A 133 -11.18 -0.39 1.51
C ARG A 133 -12.44 -0.73 0.72
N ASP A 134 -13.45 0.13 0.76
CA ASP A 134 -14.69 -0.07 0.01
C ASP A 134 -14.48 -0.03 -1.50
N ILE A 135 -13.62 0.87 -1.98
CA ILE A 135 -13.21 0.92 -3.39
C ILE A 135 -12.50 -0.38 -3.80
N ALA A 136 -11.54 -0.85 -3.00
CA ALA A 136 -10.82 -2.09 -3.27
C ALA A 136 -11.75 -3.32 -3.29
N ARG A 137 -12.70 -3.41 -2.35
CA ARG A 137 -13.72 -4.48 -2.32
C ARG A 137 -14.58 -4.47 -3.57
N LYS A 138 -15.06 -3.30 -3.99
CA LYS A 138 -15.84 -3.14 -5.22
C LYS A 138 -15.03 -3.52 -6.45
N ALA A 139 -13.76 -3.10 -6.54
CA ALA A 139 -12.87 -3.45 -7.63
C ALA A 139 -12.68 -4.98 -7.74
N ILE A 140 -12.38 -5.66 -6.64
CA ILE A 140 -12.18 -7.11 -6.63
C ILE A 140 -13.47 -7.87 -6.98
N ALA A 141 -14.63 -7.37 -6.55
CA ALA A 141 -15.92 -7.96 -6.93
C ALA A 141 -16.14 -8.01 -8.46
N THR A 142 -15.51 -7.10 -9.22
CA THR A 142 -15.59 -7.13 -10.70
C THR A 142 -14.67 -8.18 -11.35
N LEU A 143 -13.68 -8.70 -10.62
CA LEU A 143 -12.67 -9.63 -11.15
C LEU A 143 -13.15 -11.08 -11.25
N GLY A 144 -14.33 -11.40 -10.71
CA GLY A 144 -15.07 -12.66 -10.91
C GLY A 144 -14.43 -13.96 -10.35
N LYS A 145 -13.10 -14.04 -10.20
CA LYS A 145 -12.37 -15.26 -9.81
C LYS A 145 -11.49 -15.14 -8.57
N SER A 146 -11.32 -13.94 -8.01
CA SER A 146 -10.51 -13.74 -6.80
C SER A 146 -11.40 -13.71 -5.56
N ARG A 147 -11.11 -14.55 -4.56
CA ARG A 147 -11.75 -14.40 -3.25
C ARG A 147 -11.12 -13.20 -2.56
N CYS A 148 -11.97 -12.37 -1.97
CA CYS A 148 -11.54 -11.26 -1.12
C CYS A 148 -11.72 -11.67 0.33
N ALA A 149 -10.63 -11.68 1.09
CA ALA A 149 -10.68 -11.83 2.54
C ALA A 149 -10.25 -10.53 3.22
N LYS A 150 -10.72 -10.37 4.46
CA LYS A 150 -10.28 -9.30 5.36
C LYS A 150 -8.99 -9.75 6.04
N GLY A 151 -8.05 -8.84 6.25
CA GLY A 151 -6.82 -9.13 6.99
C GLY A 151 -6.17 -7.88 7.53
#